data_AF-X1NHB0-F1
#
_entry.id   AF-X1NHB0-F1
#
_cell.length_a   1.000
_cell.length_b   1.000
_cell.length_c   1.000
_cell.angle_alpha   90.00
_cell.angle_beta   90.00
_cell.angle_gamma   90.00
#
_symmetry.space_group_name_H-M   'P 1'
#
loop_
_entity.id
_entity.type
_entity.pdbx_description
1 polymer ?
#
loop_
_entity_poly.entity_id
_entity_poly.type
_entity_poly.pdbx_seq_one_letter_code
_entity_poly.pdbx_strand_id
1 'polypeptide(L)'
;MTDQAFAQADPDWVKLISLAREWFNGPLGQLMLKEEEKLLEEELGRFFGGYLVHYGPCAEPPPSAPQVQRNVRLGAPLPGVEIACEEQAWPLSEHAADVVVLQHGLDFSLSPHGLLREAASAVRPGGHLLIV
;
A
#
# COMPACT_ATOMS: atom_id res chain seq x y z
N MET A 1 -7.75 16.78 8.35
CA MET A 1 -6.30 16.82 8.64
C MET A 1 -5.62 17.16 7.33
N THR A 2 -4.68 18.09 7.32
CA THR A 2 -4.07 18.64 6.10
C THR A 2 -3.24 17.56 5.39
N ASP A 3 -3.51 17.28 4.11
CA ASP A 3 -2.72 16.39 3.22
C ASP A 3 -1.38 17.06 2.80
N GLN A 4 -0.63 17.57 3.78
CA GLN A 4 0.71 18.12 3.53
C GLN A 4 1.77 17.04 3.69
N ALA A 5 2.68 16.98 2.71
CA ALA A 5 3.83 16.09 2.76
C ALA A 5 4.68 16.37 4.01
N PHE A 6 4.99 15.33 4.79
CA PHE A 6 5.83 15.46 6.00
C PHE A 6 7.33 15.23 5.76
N ALA A 7 7.74 14.89 4.53
CA ALA A 7 9.13 14.70 4.11
C ALA A 7 9.34 15.15 2.65
N GLN A 8 10.60 15.39 2.25
CA GLN A 8 10.96 15.72 0.88
C GLN A 8 10.80 14.46 0.00
N ALA A 9 10.08 14.60 -1.11
CA ALA A 9 9.84 13.54 -2.10
C ALA A 9 9.63 14.19 -3.48
N ASP A 10 9.61 13.37 -4.54
CA ASP A 10 9.28 13.84 -5.89
C ASP A 10 7.91 14.57 -5.87
N PRO A 11 7.86 15.86 -6.29
CA PRO A 11 6.65 16.66 -6.21
C PRO A 11 5.54 16.16 -7.13
N ASP A 12 5.87 15.56 -8.28
CA ASP A 12 4.89 15.04 -9.22
C ASP A 12 4.25 13.76 -8.67
N TRP A 13 5.05 12.92 -8.01
CA TRP A 13 4.54 11.72 -7.33
C TRP A 13 3.64 12.08 -6.16
N VAL A 14 4.08 12.99 -5.27
CA VAL A 14 3.25 13.44 -4.14
C VAL A 14 1.93 14.02 -4.64
N LYS A 15 1.96 14.84 -5.70
CA LYS A 15 0.75 15.40 -6.31
C LYS A 15 -0.17 14.31 -6.86
N LEU A 16 0.37 13.31 -7.54
CA LEU A 16 -0.39 12.17 -8.07
C LEU A 16 -1.11 11.42 -6.95
N ILE A 17 -0.39 11.07 -5.88
CA ILE A 17 -0.96 10.35 -4.74
C ILE A 17 -2.02 11.20 -4.03
N SER A 18 -1.80 12.50 -3.86
CA SER A 18 -2.79 13.40 -3.24
C SER A 18 -4.08 13.50 -4.06
N LEU A 19 -3.99 13.59 -5.39
CA LEU A 19 -5.18 13.61 -6.26
C LEU A 19 -5.94 12.27 -6.21
N ALA A 20 -5.22 11.15 -6.21
CA ALA A 20 -5.82 9.84 -6.06
C ALA A 20 -6.55 9.72 -4.72
N ARG A 21 -5.90 10.14 -3.63
CA ARG A 21 -6.49 10.15 -2.28
C ARG A 21 -7.75 11.01 -2.19
N GLU A 22 -7.74 12.20 -2.81
CA GLU A 22 -8.92 13.06 -2.88
C GLU A 22 -10.10 12.33 -3.55
N TRP A 23 -9.85 11.64 -4.65
CA TRP A 23 -10.88 10.84 -5.33
C TRP A 23 -11.37 9.66 -4.48
N PHE A 24 -10.47 8.91 -3.84
CA PHE A 24 -10.80 7.80 -2.95
C PHE A 24 -11.60 8.22 -1.71
N ASN A 25 -11.40 9.45 -1.23
CA ASN A 25 -12.19 10.05 -0.15
C ASN A 25 -13.58 10.54 -0.63
N GLY A 26 -13.81 10.60 -1.94
CA GLY A 26 -15.10 10.91 -2.52
C GLY A 26 -16.11 9.75 -2.41
N PRO A 27 -17.41 10.00 -2.63
CA PRO A 27 -18.47 9.01 -2.40
C PRO A 27 -18.34 7.76 -3.27
N LEU A 28 -17.87 7.90 -4.52
CA LEU A 28 -17.66 6.76 -5.41
C LEU A 28 -16.40 5.96 -5.04
N GLY A 29 -15.32 6.66 -4.65
CA GLY A 29 -14.10 6.03 -4.17
C GLY A 29 -14.36 5.21 -2.90
N GLN A 30 -15.07 5.79 -1.94
CA GLN A 30 -15.50 5.11 -0.71
C GLN A 30 -16.39 3.90 -0.97
N LEU A 31 -17.32 3.99 -1.94
CA LEU A 31 -18.15 2.86 -2.32
C LEU A 31 -17.30 1.72 -2.92
N MET A 32 -16.36 2.05 -3.79
CA MET A 32 -15.44 1.09 -4.40
C MET A 32 -14.57 0.40 -3.33
N LEU A 33 -13.91 1.19 -2.47
CA LEU A 33 -13.04 0.67 -1.40
C LEU A 33 -13.78 -0.25 -0.45
N LYS A 34 -15.04 0.06 -0.11
CA LYS A 34 -15.86 -0.78 0.77
C LYS A 34 -16.21 -2.14 0.16
N GLU A 35 -16.47 -2.21 -1.14
CA GLU A 35 -16.73 -3.49 -1.81
C GLU A 35 -15.43 -4.28 -2.00
N GLU A 36 -14.33 -3.58 -2.28
CA GLU A 36 -13.00 -4.16 -2.38
C GLU A 36 -12.49 -4.73 -1.06
N GLU A 37 -12.73 -4.02 0.06
CA GLU A 37 -12.35 -4.44 1.41
C GLU A 37 -12.86 -5.85 1.72
N LYS A 38 -14.13 -6.16 1.39
CA LYS A 38 -14.72 -7.49 1.62
C LYS A 38 -13.98 -8.60 0.87
N LEU A 39 -13.62 -8.34 -0.39
CA LEU A 39 -12.89 -9.29 -1.23
C LEU A 39 -11.46 -9.48 -0.73
N LEU A 40 -10.82 -8.38 -0.32
CA LEU A 40 -9.48 -8.42 0.26
C LEU A 40 -9.47 -9.14 1.61
N GLU A 41 -10.43 -8.91 2.50
CA GLU A 41 -10.52 -9.63 3.78
C GLU A 41 -10.70 -11.15 3.59
N GLU A 42 -11.54 -11.55 2.63
CA GLU A 42 -11.74 -12.96 2.30
C GLU A 42 -10.44 -13.62 1.83
N GLU A 43 -9.71 -12.98 0.91
CA GLU A 43 -8.43 -13.50 0.43
C GLU A 43 -7.33 -13.43 1.49
N LEU A 44 -7.23 -12.33 2.26
CA LEU A 44 -6.25 -12.17 3.33
C LEU A 44 -6.45 -13.17 4.48
N GLY A 45 -7.69 -13.61 4.70
CA GLY A 45 -8.02 -14.67 5.67
C GLY A 45 -7.32 -16.01 5.39
N ARG A 46 -6.77 -16.19 4.18
CA ARG A 46 -6.07 -17.41 3.73
C ARG A 46 -4.56 -17.37 4.02
N PHE A 47 -4.01 -16.20 4.31
CA PHE A 47 -2.58 -16.01 4.53
C PHE A 47 -2.28 -15.83 6.02
N PHE A 48 -1.10 -16.28 6.43
CA PHE A 48 -0.61 -16.21 7.80
C PHE A 48 0.84 -15.75 7.80
N GLY A 49 1.29 -15.13 8.89
CA GLY A 49 2.67 -14.69 8.98
C GLY A 49 2.95 -13.65 10.05
N GLY A 50 4.16 -13.12 10.02
CA GLY A 50 4.58 -11.98 10.83
C GLY A 50 4.12 -10.66 10.24
N TYR A 51 4.44 -10.40 8.97
CA TYR A 51 4.30 -9.07 8.38
C TYR A 51 3.48 -9.03 7.10
N LEU A 52 2.49 -8.13 7.08
CA LEU A 52 1.81 -7.66 5.88
C LEU A 52 2.31 -6.24 5.58
N VAL A 53 2.74 -6.01 4.34
CA VAL A 53 3.12 -4.69 3.86
C VAL A 53 2.03 -4.20 2.91
N HIS A 54 1.44 -3.05 3.22
CA HIS A 54 0.42 -2.42 2.39
C HIS A 54 0.98 -1.16 1.73
N TYR A 55 0.76 -1.02 0.42
CA TYR A 55 1.11 0.16 -0.35
C TYR A 55 -0.07 0.57 -1.24
N GLY A 56 -0.43 1.84 -1.19
CA GLY A 56 -1.49 2.42 -2.02
C GLY A 56 -1.80 3.88 -1.62
N PRO A 57 -2.50 4.63 -2.47
CA PRO A 57 -2.84 6.04 -2.22
C PRO A 57 -3.90 6.24 -1.13
N CYS A 58 -4.70 5.20 -0.86
CA CYS A 58 -5.84 5.24 0.06
C CYS A 58 -5.41 5.62 1.49
N ALA A 59 -6.15 6.49 2.16
CA ALA A 59 -5.84 6.90 3.54
C ALA A 59 -6.32 5.88 4.57
N GLU A 60 -7.32 5.07 4.22
CA GLU A 60 -7.96 4.10 5.11
C GLU A 60 -7.00 3.03 5.61
N PRO A 61 -7.26 2.47 6.82
CA PRO A 61 -6.51 1.33 7.28
C PRO A 61 -6.66 0.16 6.29
N PRO A 62 -5.63 -0.67 6.15
CA PRO A 62 -5.68 -1.83 5.29
C PRO A 62 -6.71 -2.85 5.79
N PRO A 63 -7.28 -3.67 4.90
CA PRO A 63 -8.25 -4.70 5.27
C PRO A 63 -7.72 -5.67 6.32
N SER A 64 -8.61 -6.27 7.09
CA SER A 64 -8.26 -7.20 8.17
C SER A 64 -7.55 -8.45 7.64
N ALA A 65 -6.39 -8.76 8.23
CA ALA A 65 -5.61 -9.98 7.98
C ALA A 65 -5.41 -10.73 9.32
N PRO A 66 -6.40 -11.52 9.77
CA PRO A 66 -6.48 -11.98 11.16
C PRO A 66 -5.33 -12.91 11.59
N GLN A 67 -4.67 -13.57 10.63
CA GLN A 67 -3.57 -14.50 10.90
C GLN A 67 -2.19 -13.88 10.65
N VAL A 68 -2.11 -12.57 10.40
CA VAL A 68 -0.85 -11.83 10.27
C VAL A 68 -0.64 -10.93 11.49
N GLN A 69 0.55 -10.99 12.10
CA GLN A 69 0.82 -10.32 13.37
C GLN A 69 0.87 -8.79 13.26
N ARG A 70 1.43 -8.27 12.16
CA ARG A 70 1.63 -6.83 11.98
C ARG A 70 1.37 -6.41 10.54
N ASN A 71 0.55 -5.37 10.40
CA ASN A 71 0.43 -4.62 9.16
C ASN A 71 1.36 -3.39 9.22
N VAL A 72 2.04 -3.10 8.13
CA VAL A 72 2.91 -1.92 7.95
C VAL A 72 2.51 -1.21 6.65
N ARG A 73 2.20 0.07 6.75
CA ARG A 73 1.87 0.90 5.58
C ARG A 73 3.07 1.69 5.07
N LEU A 74 3.40 1.49 3.80
CA LEU A 74 4.41 2.23 3.06
C LEU A 74 3.77 3.24 2.10
N GLY A 75 4.48 4.32 1.77
CA GLY A 75 4.05 5.20 0.68
C GLY A 75 4.60 6.62 0.76
N ALA A 76 3.91 7.52 0.06
CA ALA A 76 4.20 8.96 0.10
C ALA A 76 4.10 9.48 1.53
N PRO A 77 4.83 10.57 1.87
CA PRO A 77 4.83 11.14 3.21
C PRO A 77 3.52 11.89 3.51
N LEU A 78 2.39 11.19 3.48
CA LEU A 78 1.04 11.68 3.73
C LEU A 78 0.44 11.00 4.97
N PRO A 79 -0.60 11.58 5.60
CA PRO A 79 -1.22 10.99 6.79
C PRO A 79 -1.65 9.53 6.59
N GLY A 80 -1.48 8.71 7.62
CA GLY A 80 -1.85 7.29 7.59
C GLY A 80 -0.78 6.34 7.03
N VAL A 81 0.33 6.86 6.48
CA VAL A 81 1.53 6.09 6.14
C VAL A 81 2.43 5.97 7.36
N GLU A 82 2.92 4.75 7.66
CA GLU A 82 3.80 4.50 8.81
C GLU A 82 5.26 4.71 8.45
N ILE A 83 5.66 4.32 7.23
CA ILE A 83 7.01 4.48 6.72
C ILE A 83 6.93 5.19 5.38
N ALA A 84 7.39 6.44 5.35
CA ALA A 84 7.53 7.19 4.11
C ALA A 84 8.75 6.72 3.32
N CYS A 85 8.55 6.38 2.05
CA CYS A 85 9.63 5.98 1.16
C CYS A 85 9.24 6.16 -0.30
N GLU A 86 10.22 6.31 -1.18
CA GLU A 86 9.99 6.35 -2.62
C GLU A 86 9.58 4.97 -3.14
N GLU A 87 8.86 4.97 -4.27
CA GLU A 87 8.31 3.75 -4.89
C GLU A 87 9.37 2.71 -5.23
N GLN A 88 10.60 3.16 -5.48
CA GLN A 88 11.72 2.34 -5.96
C GLN A 88 12.80 2.14 -4.89
N ALA A 89 12.54 2.53 -3.65
CA ALA A 89 13.50 2.49 -2.56
C ALA A 89 12.78 2.13 -1.25
N TRP A 90 12.14 0.97 -1.23
CA TRP A 90 11.46 0.49 -0.03
C TRP A 90 12.50 0.21 1.06
N PRO A 91 12.34 0.73 2.30
CA PRO A 91 13.30 0.56 3.38
C PRO A 91 13.11 -0.80 4.07
N LEU A 92 12.89 -1.84 3.28
CA LEU A 92 12.70 -3.22 3.72
C LEU A 92 13.88 -4.06 3.25
N SER A 93 14.21 -5.08 4.04
CA SER A 93 15.12 -6.13 3.56
C SER A 93 14.41 -6.99 2.52
N GLU A 94 15.18 -7.64 1.66
CA GLU A 94 14.63 -8.71 0.82
C GLU A 94 13.98 -9.77 1.72
N HIS A 95 12.84 -10.30 1.29
CA HIS A 95 12.10 -11.33 2.02
C HIS A 95 11.58 -10.93 3.40
N ALA A 96 11.40 -9.62 3.66
CA ALA A 96 10.93 -9.10 4.94
C ALA A 96 9.43 -9.35 5.22
N ALA A 97 8.61 -9.62 4.19
CA ALA A 97 7.15 -9.72 4.31
C ALA A 97 6.60 -11.09 3.90
N ASP A 98 5.59 -11.56 4.64
CA ASP A 98 4.81 -12.75 4.28
C ASP A 98 3.80 -12.45 3.19
N VAL A 99 3.21 -11.25 3.27
CA VAL A 99 2.20 -10.75 2.33
C VAL A 99 2.51 -9.30 1.98
N VAL A 100 2.50 -8.98 0.69
CA VAL A 100 2.53 -7.60 0.21
C VAL A 100 1.22 -7.32 -0.54
N VAL A 101 0.60 -6.19 -0.26
CA VAL A 101 -0.63 -5.74 -0.94
C VAL A 101 -0.33 -4.42 -1.64
N LEU A 102 -0.42 -4.42 -2.97
CA LEU A 102 -0.43 -3.23 -3.80
C LEU A 102 -1.88 -2.91 -4.14
N GLN A 103 -2.49 -1.98 -3.39
CA GLN A 103 -3.89 -1.59 -3.57
C GLN A 103 -3.95 -0.27 -4.34
N HIS A 104 -4.28 -0.32 -5.64
CA HIS A 104 -4.19 0.82 -6.57
C HIS A 104 -2.78 1.43 -6.66
N GLY A 105 -1.77 0.71 -6.17
CA GLY A 105 -0.40 1.23 -6.13
C GLY A 105 0.20 1.40 -7.53
N LEU A 106 -0.10 0.47 -8.44
CA LEU A 106 0.45 0.48 -9.80
C LEU A 106 -0.25 1.51 -10.70
N ASP A 107 -1.52 1.82 -10.46
CA ASP A 107 -2.29 2.82 -11.19
C ASP A 107 -1.78 4.24 -10.93
N PHE A 108 -1.31 4.49 -9.71
CA PHE A 108 -0.86 5.79 -9.23
C PHE A 108 0.64 5.78 -8.92
N SER A 109 1.43 5.28 -9.88
CA SER A 109 2.89 5.21 -9.78
C SER A 109 3.57 5.95 -10.92
N LEU A 110 4.69 6.61 -10.64
CA LEU A 110 5.59 7.16 -11.68
C LEU A 110 6.50 6.06 -12.27
N SER A 111 6.74 4.98 -11.53
CA SER A 111 7.54 3.84 -11.98
C SER A 111 6.90 2.50 -11.55
N PRO A 112 5.82 2.05 -12.24
CA PRO A 112 5.10 0.82 -11.87
C PRO A 112 6.00 -0.42 -11.84
N HIS A 113 6.96 -0.53 -12.77
CA HIS A 113 7.93 -1.62 -12.77
C HIS A 113 8.91 -1.56 -11.60
N GLY A 114 9.34 -0.35 -11.21
CA GLY A 114 10.21 -0.16 -10.05
C GLY A 114 9.48 -0.50 -8.75
N LEU A 115 8.24 -0.01 -8.60
CA LEU A 115 7.36 -0.36 -7.48
C LEU A 115 7.12 -1.86 -7.39
N LEU A 116 6.77 -2.51 -8.51
CA LEU A 116 6.54 -3.95 -8.55
C LEU A 116 7.81 -4.75 -8.19
N ARG A 117 8.99 -4.28 -8.59
CA ARG A 117 10.26 -4.92 -8.24
C ARG A 117 10.53 -4.84 -6.74
N GLU A 118 10.35 -3.67 -6.13
CA GLU A 118 10.51 -3.51 -4.68
C GLU A 118 9.51 -4.38 -3.90
N ALA A 119 8.25 -4.37 -4.33
CA ALA A 119 7.20 -5.20 -3.74
C ALA A 119 7.53 -6.69 -3.84
N ALA A 120 7.97 -7.17 -5.01
CA ALA A 120 8.34 -8.56 -5.21
C ALA A 120 9.58 -8.96 -4.40
N SER A 121 10.57 -8.07 -4.28
CA SER A 121 11.78 -8.33 -3.49
C SER A 121 11.50 -8.45 -2.00
N ALA A 122 10.57 -7.63 -1.48
CA ALA A 122 10.16 -7.67 -0.08
C ALA A 122 9.42 -8.97 0.29
N VAL A 123 8.77 -9.65 -0.67
CA VAL A 123 8.06 -10.91 -0.42
C VAL A 123 9.06 -12.05 -0.18
N ARG A 124 8.86 -12.79 0.92
CA ARG A 124 9.69 -13.97 1.21
C ARG A 124 9.41 -15.13 0.25
N PRO A 125 10.32 -16.12 0.13
CA PRO A 125 10.01 -17.35 -0.59
C PRO A 125 8.72 -18.01 -0.05
N GLY A 126 7.78 -18.29 -0.96
CA GLY A 126 6.46 -18.83 -0.62
C GLY A 126 5.50 -17.84 0.04
N GLY A 127 5.86 -16.55 0.12
CA GLY A 127 4.95 -15.46 0.45
C GLY A 127 4.08 -15.05 -0.73
N HIS A 128 3.22 -14.06 -0.52
CA HIS A 128 2.20 -13.66 -1.50
C HIS A 128 2.27 -12.17 -1.82
N LEU A 129 2.08 -11.84 -3.10
CA LEU A 129 1.89 -10.48 -3.57
C LEU A 129 0.46 -10.38 -4.12
N LEU A 130 -0.37 -9.55 -3.49
CA LEU A 130 -1.71 -9.22 -3.93
C LEU A 130 -1.64 -7.89 -4.66
N ILE A 131 -2.30 -7.81 -5.82
CA ILE A 131 -2.39 -6.61 -6.63
C ILE A 131 -3.87 -6.39 -6.90
N VAL A 132 -4.34 -5.17 -6.60
CA VAL A 132 -5.70 -4.71 -6.86
C VAL A 132 -5.68 -3.48 -7.72
#